data_AF-A0A453RDH0-F1
#
_entry.id   AF-A0A453RDH0-F1
#
_cell.length_a   1.000
_cell.length_b   1.000
_cell.length_c   1.000
_cell.angle_alpha   90.00
_cell.angle_beta   90.00
_cell.angle_gamma   90.00
#
_symmetry.space_group_name_H-M   'P 1'
#
loop_
_entity.id
_entity.type
_entity.pdbx_description
1 polymer ?
#
loop_
_entity_poly.entity_id
_entity_poly.type
_entity_poly.pdbx_seq_one_letter_code
_entity_poly.pdbx_strand_id
1 'polypeptide(L)'
;MLLATLVVSITYQAGLDPPGGLWPDDQEEHKGGDPVLLTTHPTRYKVFFYSNSAAFVTSLVVIIMVQSRFLLQRHTLHAAMLLDLFGLIIAYAAGSNRDSSTSIYVVALAGVVLVYVVIHIVFFTLEEHMDKNQDPDKLDNRREMLLLLAILAATLTYQAGLTPPGGFWSADDKFGHHAGFPVLLDNYPRRYNAFFYCNAASFMASVTLIVLLVNPTLYKPGIRCYALYVCMVMGMFGLMGAYAAGSSRHVRTSIYVLTLVAAVFAFVTFQVLIFWIRNWRKGQPKEEDSPKEEDLDLNVMGGTEDKGTEEKDLREYLMLLGVLAASVTYQSGLKPPGGLWQDNNNGHIAGDSILRDIAKGRYRAFFYSNSTSFMASIVVIVLLLPVNKHKFPLWPMHTAILLDMLGLLGAYAAGSTREWEMSRNVIALVVPVLAYIAAYAAVSFFSKKGS
;
A
#
# COMPACT_ATOMS: atom_id res chain seq x y z
N MET A 1 13.81 -7.00 -9.35
CA MET A 1 13.47 -5.88 -10.24
C MET A 1 12.41 -4.98 -9.64
N LEU A 2 11.17 -5.47 -9.40
CA LEU A 2 10.07 -4.66 -8.83
C LEU A 2 10.46 -3.85 -7.59
N LEU A 3 11.08 -4.49 -6.58
CA LEU A 3 11.56 -3.80 -5.38
C LEU A 3 12.46 -2.62 -5.75
N ALA A 4 13.54 -2.87 -6.50
CA ALA A 4 14.52 -1.84 -6.85
C ALA A 4 13.90 -0.70 -7.68
N THR A 5 13.01 -0.99 -8.64
CA THR A 5 12.29 0.04 -9.39
C THR A 5 11.43 0.93 -8.49
N LEU A 6 10.77 0.34 -7.50
CA LEU A 6 9.94 1.06 -6.55
C LEU A 6 10.79 1.86 -5.56
N VAL A 7 11.92 1.32 -5.08
CA VAL A 7 12.88 2.06 -4.26
C VAL A 7 13.42 3.27 -5.02
N VAL A 8 13.88 3.10 -6.26
CA VAL A 8 14.31 4.21 -7.13
C VAL A 8 13.24 5.29 -7.19
N SER A 9 11.98 4.93 -7.46
CA SER A 9 10.87 5.87 -7.59
C SER A 9 10.64 6.67 -6.30
N ILE A 10 10.55 6.01 -5.14
CA ILE A 10 10.25 6.70 -3.88
C ILE A 10 11.44 7.52 -3.37
N THR A 11 12.68 7.04 -3.55
CA THR A 11 13.86 7.79 -3.12
C THR A 11 14.12 8.97 -4.04
N TYR A 12 13.81 8.85 -5.33
CA TYR A 12 13.89 9.96 -6.28
C TYR A 12 12.91 11.07 -5.90
N GLN A 13 11.63 10.71 -5.65
CA GLN A 13 10.63 11.67 -5.21
C GLN A 13 10.98 12.31 -3.86
N ALA A 14 11.41 11.52 -2.88
CA ALA A 14 11.83 12.03 -1.57
C ALA A 14 13.08 12.92 -1.65
N GLY A 15 13.94 12.72 -2.65
CA GLY A 15 15.10 13.59 -2.89
C GLY A 15 14.71 14.95 -3.48
N LEU A 16 13.63 15.01 -4.28
CA LEU A 16 13.14 16.25 -4.90
C LEU A 16 12.13 17.00 -4.03
N ASP A 17 11.42 16.30 -3.15
CA ASP A 17 10.49 16.85 -2.14
C ASP A 17 10.98 16.41 -0.75
N PRO A 18 12.06 17.05 -0.22
CA PRO A 18 12.71 16.60 1.00
C PRO A 18 11.80 16.78 2.22
N PRO A 19 11.96 15.95 3.26
CA PRO A 19 11.19 16.07 4.48
C PRO A 19 11.46 17.43 5.12
N GLY A 20 10.39 18.14 5.49
CA GLY A 20 10.45 19.52 5.99
C GLY A 20 10.12 20.56 4.93
N GLY A 21 10.04 20.16 3.65
CA GLY A 21 9.77 21.07 2.55
C GLY A 21 10.97 21.93 2.20
N LEU A 22 10.69 22.93 1.36
CA LEU A 22 11.65 23.90 0.85
C LEU A 22 11.24 25.30 1.31
N TRP A 23 12.22 26.17 1.52
CA TRP A 23 11.96 27.58 1.79
C TRP A 23 11.26 28.25 0.61
N PRO A 24 10.18 29.02 0.84
CA PRO A 24 9.45 29.68 -0.25
C PRO A 24 10.10 30.99 -0.73
N ASP A 25 10.97 31.59 0.09
CA ASP A 25 11.51 32.94 -0.08
C ASP A 25 13.00 33.04 0.28
N ASP A 26 13.62 34.12 -0.19
CA ASP A 26 15.01 34.48 0.12
C ASP A 26 15.07 35.33 1.39
N GLN A 27 15.86 34.89 2.37
CA GLN A 27 16.17 35.62 3.60
C GLN A 27 17.68 35.62 3.88
N GLU A 28 18.13 36.29 4.94
CA GLU A 28 19.55 36.35 5.29
C GLU A 28 20.11 34.96 5.65
N GLU A 29 19.31 34.11 6.29
CA GLU A 29 19.73 32.80 6.79
C GLU A 29 19.48 31.64 5.79
N HIS A 30 18.65 31.86 4.77
CA HIS A 30 18.26 30.82 3.80
C HIS A 30 17.87 31.38 2.45
N LYS A 31 17.99 30.58 1.39
CA LYS A 31 17.47 30.94 0.05
C LYS A 31 16.21 30.17 -0.29
N GLY A 32 15.36 30.77 -1.12
CA GLY A 32 14.20 30.12 -1.68
C GLY A 32 14.61 28.87 -2.44
N GLY A 33 13.94 27.76 -2.13
CA GLY A 33 14.26 26.43 -2.67
C GLY A 33 15.27 25.63 -1.85
N ASP A 34 15.93 26.20 -0.84
CA ASP A 34 16.78 25.43 0.05
C ASP A 34 15.94 24.50 0.95
N PRO A 35 16.40 23.27 1.26
CA PRO A 35 15.70 22.38 2.17
C PRO A 35 15.60 22.97 3.58
N VAL A 36 14.38 23.09 4.11
CA VAL A 36 14.16 23.64 5.46
C VAL A 36 14.85 22.80 6.52
N LEU A 37 14.89 21.47 6.33
CA LEU A 37 15.57 20.59 7.27
C LEU A 37 17.08 20.76 7.28
N LEU A 38 17.69 21.21 6.18
CA LEU A 38 19.13 21.45 6.11
C LEU A 38 19.54 22.62 7.01
N THR A 39 18.70 23.66 7.09
CA THR A 39 18.95 24.86 7.90
C THR A 39 18.56 24.64 9.37
N THR A 40 17.40 24.02 9.62
CA THR A 40 16.89 23.80 11.00
C THR A 40 17.52 22.60 11.72
N HIS A 41 17.77 21.48 11.02
CA HIS A 41 18.34 20.25 11.61
C HIS A 41 19.38 19.61 10.66
N PRO A 42 20.54 20.24 10.45
CA PRO A 42 21.51 19.84 9.42
C PRO A 42 21.98 18.39 9.54
N THR A 43 22.17 17.89 10.76
CA THR A 43 22.57 16.49 11.00
C THR A 43 21.52 15.50 10.50
N ARG A 44 20.23 15.76 10.76
CA ARG A 44 19.11 14.90 10.31
C ARG A 44 18.98 14.93 8.81
N TYR A 45 19.05 16.13 8.22
CA TYR A 45 19.03 16.28 6.77
C TYR A 45 20.16 15.49 6.11
N LYS A 46 21.41 15.62 6.59
CA LYS A 46 22.55 14.88 6.03
C LYS A 46 22.35 13.37 6.13
N VAL A 47 21.91 12.85 7.28
CA VAL A 47 21.63 11.41 7.45
C VAL A 47 20.54 10.95 6.49
N PHE A 48 19.44 11.69 6.38
CA PHE A 48 18.37 11.43 5.43
C PHE A 48 18.91 11.42 3.99
N PHE A 49 19.58 12.50 3.57
CA PHE A 49 20.02 12.71 2.20
C PHE A 49 21.00 11.64 1.73
N TYR A 50 22.02 11.33 2.55
CA TYR A 50 22.99 10.29 2.19
C TYR A 50 22.37 8.90 2.20
N SER A 51 21.50 8.58 3.17
CA SER A 51 20.87 7.24 3.24
C SER A 51 19.87 7.03 2.10
N ASN A 52 19.06 8.05 1.79
CA ASN A 52 18.12 8.03 0.68
C ASN A 52 18.85 7.94 -0.67
N SER A 53 19.95 8.68 -0.84
CA SER A 53 20.79 8.61 -2.04
C SER A 53 21.51 7.27 -2.18
N ALA A 54 21.97 6.67 -1.08
CA ALA A 54 22.58 5.35 -1.09
C ALA A 54 21.59 4.27 -1.54
N ALA A 55 20.34 4.32 -1.05
CA ALA A 55 19.27 3.44 -1.50
C ALA A 55 18.90 3.67 -2.97
N PHE A 56 18.84 4.93 -3.43
CA PHE A 56 18.60 5.25 -4.85
C PHE A 56 19.68 4.64 -5.77
N VAL A 57 20.96 4.90 -5.46
CA VAL A 57 22.09 4.42 -6.27
C VAL A 57 22.19 2.89 -6.22
N THR A 58 22.07 2.30 -5.03
CA THR A 58 22.14 0.85 -4.86
C THR A 58 21.01 0.16 -5.61
N SER A 59 19.80 0.72 -5.61
CA SER A 59 18.68 0.19 -6.39
C SER A 59 18.88 0.31 -7.91
N LEU A 60 19.53 1.37 -8.41
CA LEU A 60 19.94 1.43 -9.83
C LEU A 60 20.94 0.34 -10.17
N VAL A 61 21.94 0.11 -9.31
CA VAL A 61 22.91 -0.97 -9.46
C VAL A 61 22.20 -2.33 -9.47
N VAL A 62 21.24 -2.55 -8.56
CA VAL A 62 20.42 -3.78 -8.52
C VAL A 62 19.64 -3.98 -9.82
N ILE A 63 19.06 -2.93 -10.41
CA ILE A 63 18.36 -3.02 -11.70
C ILE A 63 19.32 -3.48 -12.80
N ILE A 64 20.52 -2.89 -12.88
CA ILE A 64 21.56 -3.28 -13.86
C ILE A 64 22.03 -4.72 -13.62
N MET A 65 22.27 -5.09 -12.36
CA MET A 65 22.69 -6.45 -11.97
C MET A 65 21.66 -7.50 -12.36
N VAL A 66 20.36 -7.22 -12.20
CA VAL A 66 19.28 -8.14 -12.55
C VAL A 66 19.15 -8.30 -14.07
N GLN A 67 19.51 -7.29 -14.86
CA GLN A 67 19.48 -7.38 -16.33
C GLN A 67 20.71 -8.09 -16.92
N SER A 68 21.84 -8.07 -16.21
CA SER A 68 23.08 -8.69 -16.68
C SER A 68 23.24 -10.13 -16.16
N ARG A 69 23.31 -11.12 -17.07
CA ARG A 69 23.60 -12.51 -16.69
C ARG A 69 24.96 -12.67 -15.99
N PHE A 70 25.92 -11.77 -16.26
CA PHE A 70 27.26 -11.82 -15.69
C PHE A 70 27.32 -11.35 -14.23
N LEU A 71 26.45 -10.40 -13.83
CA LEU A 71 26.43 -9.82 -12.49
C LEU A 71 25.42 -10.49 -11.55
N LEU A 72 24.72 -11.52 -12.01
CA LEU A 72 23.64 -12.19 -11.29
C LEU A 72 24.18 -13.21 -10.27
N GLN A 73 25.08 -12.75 -9.39
CA GLN A 73 25.49 -13.53 -8.23
C GLN A 73 24.44 -13.35 -7.12
N ARG A 74 23.73 -14.43 -6.76
CA ARG A 74 22.64 -14.39 -5.76
C ARG A 74 23.05 -13.68 -4.47
N HIS A 75 24.22 -14.01 -3.91
CA HIS A 75 24.68 -13.42 -2.63
C HIS A 75 24.86 -11.90 -2.71
N THR A 76 25.48 -11.41 -3.78
CA THR A 76 25.70 -9.97 -3.99
C THR A 76 24.38 -9.23 -4.19
N LEU A 77 23.45 -9.81 -4.94
CA LEU A 77 22.11 -9.26 -5.14
C LEU A 77 21.33 -9.16 -3.81
N HIS A 78 21.35 -10.24 -3.01
CA HIS A 78 20.71 -10.24 -1.70
C HIS A 78 21.32 -9.19 -0.76
N ALA A 79 22.65 -9.07 -0.73
CA ALA A 79 23.33 -8.07 0.08
C ALA A 79 22.98 -6.64 -0.35
N ALA A 80 22.93 -6.37 -1.66
CA ALA A 80 22.54 -5.06 -2.20
C ALA A 80 21.09 -4.71 -1.84
N MET A 81 20.15 -5.65 -1.96
CA MET A 81 18.75 -5.45 -1.56
C MET A 81 18.59 -5.20 -0.06
N LEU A 82 19.39 -5.86 0.79
CA LEU A 82 19.37 -5.59 2.23
C LEU A 82 19.94 -4.20 2.56
N LEU A 83 21.03 -3.82 1.90
CA LEU A 83 21.63 -2.50 2.02
C LEU A 83 20.63 -1.39 1.64
N ASP A 84 19.88 -1.58 0.54
CA ASP A 84 18.78 -0.70 0.13
C ASP A 84 17.75 -0.50 1.25
N LEU A 85 17.29 -1.61 1.84
CA LEU A 85 16.28 -1.57 2.90
C LEU A 85 16.79 -0.89 4.18
N PHE A 86 18.05 -1.10 4.55
CA PHE A 86 18.68 -0.36 5.65
C PHE A 86 18.78 1.14 5.34
N GLY A 87 19.17 1.50 4.11
CA GLY A 87 19.18 2.89 3.65
C GLY A 87 17.81 3.55 3.77
N LEU A 88 16.74 2.84 3.38
CA LEU A 88 15.37 3.32 3.53
C LEU A 88 14.94 3.46 4.99
N ILE A 89 15.26 2.50 5.87
CA ILE A 89 14.94 2.60 7.31
C ILE A 89 15.61 3.83 7.93
N ILE A 90 16.89 4.03 7.65
CA ILE A 90 17.66 5.15 8.19
C ILE A 90 17.14 6.48 7.64
N ALA A 91 16.88 6.56 6.32
CA ALA A 91 16.31 7.74 5.70
C ALA A 91 14.94 8.07 6.29
N TYR A 92 14.07 7.06 6.44
CA TYR A 92 12.76 7.22 7.05
C TYR A 92 12.85 7.69 8.50
N ALA A 93 13.71 7.08 9.32
CA ALA A 93 13.88 7.45 10.73
C ALA A 93 14.40 8.88 10.91
N ALA A 94 15.33 9.32 10.05
CA ALA A 94 15.88 10.67 10.09
C ALA A 94 14.94 11.73 9.51
N GLY A 95 14.21 11.39 8.45
CA GLY A 95 13.35 12.31 7.70
C GLY A 95 11.96 12.52 8.29
N SER A 96 11.32 11.46 8.80
CA SER A 96 9.90 11.49 9.21
C SER A 96 9.62 12.21 10.53
N ASN A 97 10.64 12.55 11.31
CA ASN A 97 10.47 13.14 12.63
C ASN A 97 11.63 14.07 13.00
N ARG A 98 11.35 15.01 13.91
CA ARG A 98 12.32 16.02 14.39
C ARG A 98 12.93 15.67 15.73
N ASP A 99 12.26 14.81 16.52
CA ASP A 99 12.73 14.40 17.84
C ASP A 99 13.57 13.11 17.80
N SER A 100 14.56 13.03 18.68
CA SER A 100 15.43 11.84 18.78
C SER A 100 14.68 10.62 19.32
N SER A 101 13.75 10.83 20.25
CA SER A 101 12.94 9.76 20.85
C SER A 101 12.06 9.03 19.82
N THR A 102 11.45 9.78 18.90
CA THR A 102 10.63 9.19 17.83
C THR A 102 11.49 8.46 16.80
N SER A 103 12.69 8.94 16.49
CA SER A 103 13.64 8.22 15.62
C SER A 103 14.03 6.88 16.24
N ILE A 104 14.33 6.87 17.55
CA ILE A 104 14.65 5.64 18.30
C ILE A 104 13.46 4.68 18.28
N TYR A 105 12.24 5.18 18.51
CA TYR A 105 11.02 4.37 18.42
C TYR A 105 10.89 3.69 17.05
N VAL A 106 11.09 4.42 15.97
CA VAL A 106 10.99 3.91 14.59
C VAL A 106 12.00 2.79 14.35
N VAL A 107 13.27 2.99 14.73
CA VAL A 107 14.33 1.98 14.58
C VAL A 107 14.08 0.77 15.49
N ALA A 108 13.66 0.99 16.74
CA ALA A 108 13.33 -0.06 17.69
C ALA A 108 12.16 -0.92 17.19
N LEU A 109 11.14 -0.30 16.60
CA LEU A 109 9.99 -0.99 16.03
C LEU A 109 10.41 -1.95 14.90
N ALA A 110 11.36 -1.54 14.05
CA ALA A 110 11.94 -2.41 13.02
C ALA A 110 12.56 -3.68 13.64
N GLY A 111 13.38 -3.50 14.69
CA GLY A 111 14.01 -4.59 15.40
C GLY A 111 13.01 -5.53 16.08
N VAL A 112 12.01 -4.98 16.78
CA VAL A 112 10.97 -5.75 17.47
C VAL A 112 10.15 -6.59 16.49
N VAL A 113 9.69 -5.99 15.38
CA VAL A 113 8.90 -6.71 14.38
C VAL A 113 9.73 -7.82 13.72
N LEU A 114 10.98 -7.53 13.36
CA LEU A 114 11.87 -8.54 12.79
C LEU A 114 12.13 -9.70 13.76
N VAL A 115 12.50 -9.41 15.00
CA VAL A 115 12.78 -10.42 16.04
C VAL A 115 11.54 -11.27 16.31
N TYR A 116 10.37 -10.65 16.48
CA TYR A 116 9.12 -11.37 16.71
C TYR A 116 8.81 -12.37 15.59
N VAL A 117 8.88 -11.93 14.33
CA VAL A 117 8.55 -12.81 13.19
C VAL A 117 9.58 -13.92 13.04
N VAL A 118 10.87 -13.63 13.24
CA VAL A 118 11.93 -14.66 13.17
C VAL A 118 11.79 -15.68 14.29
N ILE A 119 11.53 -15.26 15.53
CA ILE A 119 11.30 -16.19 16.65
C ILE A 119 10.11 -17.11 16.35
N HIS A 120 9.00 -16.54 15.86
CA HIS A 120 7.81 -17.33 15.53
C HIS A 120 8.09 -18.35 14.41
N ILE A 121 8.86 -17.97 13.40
CA ILE A 121 9.31 -18.88 12.34
C ILE A 121 10.18 -20.00 12.90
N VAL A 122 11.19 -19.67 13.72
CA VAL A 122 12.15 -20.63 14.28
C VAL A 122 11.44 -21.63 15.20
N PHE A 123 10.57 -21.15 16.09
CA PHE A 123 9.81 -22.00 17.00
C PHE A 123 8.94 -23.00 16.22
N PHE A 124 8.20 -22.52 15.22
CA PHE A 124 7.39 -23.38 14.36
C PHE A 124 8.23 -24.42 13.59
N THR A 125 9.42 -24.03 13.09
CA THR A 125 10.31 -24.99 12.41
C THR A 125 10.90 -26.05 13.32
N LEU A 126 10.97 -25.81 14.64
CA LEU A 126 11.43 -26.78 15.62
C LEU A 126 10.33 -27.75 16.05
N GLU A 127 9.06 -27.35 15.95
CA GLU A 127 7.91 -28.10 16.47
C GLU A 127 7.34 -29.12 15.47
N GLU A 128 7.49 -28.91 14.16
CA GLU A 128 7.00 -29.83 13.12
C GLU A 128 8.13 -30.55 12.35
N HIS A 129 8.11 -31.89 12.36
CA HIS A 129 8.74 -32.70 11.31
C HIS A 129 7.96 -32.49 10.00
N MET A 130 8.37 -31.46 9.27
CA MET A 130 7.81 -30.95 8.00
C MET A 130 7.09 -31.99 7.14
N ASP A 131 5.76 -31.88 7.06
CA ASP A 131 4.97 -32.54 6.01
C ASP A 131 5.38 -31.94 4.64
N LYS A 132 6.07 -32.74 3.83
CA LYS A 132 6.70 -32.31 2.57
C LYS A 132 5.72 -32.15 1.41
N ASN A 133 4.42 -32.38 1.63
CA ASN A 133 3.42 -32.48 0.56
C ASN A 133 2.88 -31.14 -0.01
N GLN A 134 3.62 -30.02 0.11
CA GLN A 134 3.26 -28.77 -0.57
C GLN A 134 4.11 -28.52 -1.81
N ASP A 135 3.41 -28.34 -2.92
CA ASP A 135 3.95 -27.93 -4.22
C ASP A 135 4.80 -26.63 -4.10
N PRO A 136 6.11 -26.67 -4.43
CA PRO A 136 7.01 -25.52 -4.35
C PRO A 136 6.52 -24.33 -5.18
N ASP A 137 5.90 -24.58 -6.33
CA ASP A 137 5.42 -23.52 -7.24
C ASP A 137 4.30 -22.69 -6.60
N LYS A 138 3.51 -23.33 -5.72
CA LYS A 138 2.46 -22.65 -4.96
C LYS A 138 3.00 -21.70 -3.90
N LEU A 139 4.13 -22.02 -3.27
CA LEU A 139 4.78 -21.14 -2.29
C LEU A 139 5.41 -19.93 -2.97
N ASP A 140 5.92 -20.10 -4.18
CA ASP A 140 6.53 -19.02 -4.95
C ASP A 140 5.49 -18.01 -5.43
N ASN A 141 4.34 -18.46 -5.94
CA ASN A 141 3.21 -17.57 -6.25
C ASN A 141 2.72 -16.78 -5.01
N ARG A 142 2.71 -17.42 -3.83
CA ARG A 142 2.34 -16.77 -2.57
C ARG A 142 3.35 -15.70 -2.15
N ARG A 143 4.63 -16.02 -2.30
CA ARG A 143 5.74 -15.11 -2.02
C ARG A 143 5.67 -13.89 -2.92
N GLU A 144 5.43 -14.06 -4.21
CA GLU A 144 5.33 -12.97 -5.18
C GLU A 144 4.21 -11.98 -4.79
N MET A 145 3.02 -12.49 -4.50
CA MET A 145 1.90 -11.66 -4.05
C MET A 145 2.21 -10.92 -2.73
N LEU A 146 2.71 -11.63 -1.71
CA LEU A 146 3.06 -10.99 -0.44
C LEU A 146 4.14 -9.93 -0.61
N LEU A 147 5.10 -10.17 -1.51
CA LEU A 147 6.17 -9.24 -1.80
C LEU A 147 5.61 -7.99 -2.49
N LEU A 148 4.74 -8.16 -3.48
CA LEU A 148 4.10 -7.05 -4.18
C LEU A 148 3.33 -6.14 -3.21
N LEU A 149 2.58 -6.72 -2.28
CA LEU A 149 1.82 -5.95 -1.30
C LEU A 149 2.71 -5.32 -0.23
N ALA A 150 3.76 -6.01 0.21
CA ALA A 150 4.74 -5.45 1.13
C ALA A 150 5.46 -4.26 0.49
N ILE A 151 5.83 -4.34 -0.79
CA ILE A 151 6.44 -3.20 -1.48
C ILE A 151 5.44 -2.05 -1.62
N LEU A 152 4.18 -2.31 -1.99
CA LEU A 152 3.13 -1.27 -2.01
C LEU A 152 3.00 -0.56 -0.66
N ALA A 153 2.84 -1.31 0.43
CA ALA A 153 2.66 -0.71 1.74
C ALA A 153 3.93 0.05 2.18
N ALA A 154 5.13 -0.46 1.89
CA ALA A 154 6.38 0.24 2.15
C ALA A 154 6.50 1.55 1.36
N THR A 155 6.14 1.57 0.07
CA THR A 155 6.25 2.77 -0.78
C THR A 155 5.30 3.86 -0.31
N LEU A 156 4.04 3.50 -0.04
CA LEU A 156 3.02 4.44 0.44
C LEU A 156 3.38 5.04 1.79
N THR A 157 3.85 4.21 2.72
CA THR A 157 4.18 4.66 4.07
C THR A 157 5.49 5.43 4.13
N TYR A 158 6.46 5.12 3.29
CA TYR A 158 7.70 5.89 3.14
C TYR A 158 7.40 7.32 2.67
N GLN A 159 6.66 7.45 1.57
CA GLN A 159 6.27 8.76 1.01
C GLN A 159 5.44 9.58 2.01
N ALA A 160 4.43 8.97 2.62
CA ALA A 160 3.57 9.64 3.58
C ALA A 160 4.28 10.00 4.88
N GLY A 161 5.27 9.20 5.32
CA GLY A 161 6.04 9.51 6.51
C GLY A 161 7.01 10.67 6.30
N LEU A 162 7.60 10.80 5.10
CA LEU A 162 8.49 11.91 4.76
C LEU A 162 7.73 13.18 4.39
N THR A 163 6.50 13.06 3.91
CA THR A 163 5.62 14.18 3.58
C THR A 163 4.26 14.00 4.26
N PRO A 164 4.18 14.29 5.57
CA PRO A 164 2.99 14.03 6.37
C PRO A 164 1.78 14.82 5.86
N PRO A 165 0.57 14.29 6.07
CA PRO A 165 -0.65 14.97 5.71
C PRO A 165 -0.72 16.33 6.42
N GLY A 166 -1.05 17.38 5.68
CA GLY A 166 -1.01 18.75 6.23
C GLY A 166 0.18 19.55 5.73
N GLY A 167 1.24 18.87 5.26
CA GLY A 167 2.48 19.52 4.88
C GLY A 167 3.26 20.02 6.09
N PHE A 168 4.13 20.99 5.84
CA PHE A 168 5.03 21.58 6.82
C PHE A 168 4.75 23.08 6.95
N TRP A 169 5.06 23.63 8.12
CA TRP A 169 5.10 25.07 8.29
C TRP A 169 6.21 25.68 7.44
N SER A 170 5.90 26.81 6.80
CA SER A 170 6.82 27.50 5.88
C SER A 170 7.73 28.50 6.59
N ALA A 171 7.40 28.94 7.80
CA ALA A 171 8.18 29.92 8.56
C ALA A 171 7.96 29.74 10.06
N ASP A 172 8.90 30.25 10.85
CA ASP A 172 8.76 30.39 12.29
C ASP A 172 7.81 31.54 12.63
N ASP A 173 6.99 31.37 13.67
CA ASP A 173 6.08 32.42 14.12
C ASP A 173 6.03 32.60 15.65
N LYS A 174 5.35 33.67 16.07
CA LYS A 174 5.20 34.02 17.50
C LYS A 174 4.30 33.06 18.27
N PHE A 175 3.60 32.15 17.59
CA PHE A 175 2.71 31.17 18.19
C PHE A 175 3.43 29.85 18.50
N GLY A 176 4.74 29.77 18.20
CA GLY A 176 5.56 28.60 18.45
C GLY A 176 5.53 27.58 17.32
N HIS A 177 5.03 27.97 16.14
CA HIS A 177 5.20 27.17 14.93
C HIS A 177 6.62 27.35 14.41
N HIS A 178 7.23 26.25 13.99
CA HIS A 178 8.59 26.22 13.48
C HIS A 178 8.62 25.66 12.06
N ALA A 179 9.40 26.28 11.18
CA ALA A 179 9.53 25.87 9.81
C ALA A 179 10.01 24.41 9.71
N GLY A 180 9.38 23.65 8.79
CA GLY A 180 9.72 22.25 8.57
C GLY A 180 9.17 21.27 9.61
N PHE A 181 8.38 21.75 10.59
CA PHE A 181 7.55 20.90 11.45
C PHE A 181 6.21 20.58 10.79
N PRO A 182 5.64 19.38 11.02
CA PRO A 182 4.37 18.98 10.41
C PRO A 182 3.19 19.83 10.91
N VAL A 183 2.44 20.45 10.01
CA VAL A 183 1.29 21.30 10.38
C VAL A 183 0.22 20.52 11.15
N LEU A 184 0.03 19.24 10.81
CA LEU A 184 -0.94 18.38 11.49
C LEU A 184 -0.55 18.10 12.95
N LEU A 185 0.74 18.11 13.29
CA LEU A 185 1.21 17.90 14.66
C LEU A 185 0.73 19.03 15.57
N ASP A 186 0.88 20.27 15.14
CA ASP A 186 0.54 21.43 15.96
C ASP A 186 -0.98 21.63 16.06
N ASN A 187 -1.68 21.55 14.92
CA ASN A 187 -3.13 21.77 14.88
C ASN A 187 -3.94 20.59 15.43
N TYR A 188 -3.46 19.35 15.26
CA TYR A 188 -4.21 18.13 15.62
C TYR A 188 -3.27 17.01 16.15
N PRO A 189 -2.60 17.20 17.30
CA PRO A 189 -1.53 16.31 17.77
C PRO A 189 -1.98 14.85 17.95
N ARG A 190 -3.20 14.61 18.42
CA ARG A 190 -3.75 13.25 18.56
C ARG A 190 -3.88 12.54 17.20
N ARG A 191 -4.28 13.27 16.16
CA ARG A 191 -4.42 12.72 14.80
C ARG A 191 -3.04 12.49 14.19
N TYR A 192 -2.13 13.44 14.33
CA TYR A 192 -0.76 13.26 13.89
C TYR A 192 -0.10 12.05 14.54
N ASN A 193 -0.22 11.88 15.86
CA ASN A 193 0.35 10.72 16.55
C ASN A 193 -0.25 9.41 16.04
N ALA A 194 -1.58 9.33 15.90
CA ALA A 194 -2.23 8.15 15.33
C ALA A 194 -1.75 7.87 13.89
N PHE A 195 -1.62 8.91 13.05
CA PHE A 195 -1.07 8.79 11.70
C PHE A 195 0.37 8.26 11.74
N PHE A 196 1.25 8.92 12.50
CA PHE A 196 2.67 8.63 12.56
C PHE A 196 2.93 7.20 13.02
N TYR A 197 2.33 6.78 14.14
CA TYR A 197 2.55 5.44 14.69
C TYR A 197 1.99 4.34 13.79
N CYS A 198 0.78 4.51 13.25
CA CYS A 198 0.19 3.54 12.33
C CYS A 198 1.00 3.44 11.02
N ASN A 199 1.45 4.59 10.48
CA ASN A 199 2.26 4.66 9.27
C ASN A 199 3.64 4.01 9.47
N ALA A 200 4.32 4.31 10.58
CA ALA A 200 5.61 3.72 10.92
C ALA A 200 5.50 2.21 11.17
N ALA A 201 4.47 1.75 11.87
CA ALA A 201 4.22 0.33 12.06
C ALA A 201 3.97 -0.40 10.74
N SER A 202 3.17 0.19 9.85
CA SER A 202 2.96 -0.37 8.51
C SER A 202 4.27 -0.40 7.71
N PHE A 203 5.06 0.67 7.70
CA PHE A 203 6.35 0.70 7.01
C PHE A 203 7.29 -0.39 7.53
N MET A 204 7.44 -0.53 8.84
CA MET A 204 8.33 -1.52 9.45
C MET A 204 7.87 -2.96 9.26
N ALA A 205 6.56 -3.21 9.33
CA ALA A 205 5.99 -4.52 8.99
C ALA A 205 6.28 -4.87 7.53
N SER A 206 6.09 -3.92 6.60
CA SER A 206 6.36 -4.11 5.18
C SER A 206 7.84 -4.35 4.87
N VAL A 207 8.76 -3.57 5.44
CA VAL A 207 10.20 -3.78 5.26
C VAL A 207 10.63 -5.14 5.83
N THR A 208 10.12 -5.51 7.02
CA THR A 208 10.37 -6.83 7.60
C THR A 208 9.88 -7.95 6.68
N LEU A 209 8.67 -7.83 6.12
CA LEU A 209 8.16 -8.79 5.14
C LEU A 209 9.06 -8.90 3.92
N ILE A 210 9.53 -7.78 3.36
CA ILE A 210 10.43 -7.80 2.20
C ILE A 210 11.72 -8.56 2.56
N VAL A 211 12.35 -8.26 3.71
CA VAL A 211 13.57 -8.95 4.17
C VAL A 211 13.34 -10.47 4.26
N LEU A 212 12.22 -10.89 4.86
CA LEU A 212 11.89 -12.31 5.05
C LEU A 212 11.51 -13.01 3.74
N LEU A 213 10.78 -12.34 2.85
CA LEU A 213 10.33 -12.85 1.55
C LEU A 213 11.47 -12.95 0.55
N VAL A 214 12.50 -12.10 0.67
CA VAL A 214 13.70 -12.17 -0.16
C VAL A 214 14.56 -13.39 0.20
N ASN A 215 14.53 -13.84 1.47
CA ASN A 215 15.33 -14.97 1.91
C ASN A 215 14.63 -16.32 1.72
N PRO A 216 15.15 -17.23 0.86
CA PRO A 216 14.53 -18.52 0.59
C PRO A 216 14.43 -19.48 1.78
N THR A 217 15.27 -19.30 2.80
CA THR A 217 15.24 -20.15 4.00
C THR A 217 14.14 -19.72 4.98
N LEU A 218 13.73 -18.44 4.95
CA LEU A 218 12.77 -17.88 5.92
C LEU A 218 11.35 -17.79 5.36
N TYR A 219 11.17 -17.49 4.07
CA TYR A 219 9.81 -17.34 3.53
C TYR A 219 9.05 -18.66 3.48
N LYS A 220 9.71 -19.78 3.18
CA LYS A 220 9.04 -21.09 3.05
C LYS A 220 8.38 -21.49 4.38
N PRO A 221 9.10 -21.51 5.52
CA PRO A 221 8.45 -21.73 6.81
C PRO A 221 7.46 -20.62 7.19
N GLY A 222 7.80 -19.35 6.95
CA GLY A 222 6.95 -18.21 7.32
C GLY A 222 5.58 -18.19 6.63
N ILE A 223 5.48 -18.68 5.39
CA ILE A 223 4.21 -18.85 4.68
C ILE A 223 3.46 -20.08 5.22
N ARG A 224 4.16 -21.14 5.61
CA ARG A 224 3.55 -22.38 6.14
C ARG A 224 2.89 -22.15 7.50
N CYS A 225 3.53 -21.38 8.39
CA CYS A 225 2.98 -21.04 9.70
C CYS A 225 2.04 -19.81 9.71
N TYR A 226 1.70 -19.28 8.53
CA TYR A 226 0.90 -18.06 8.36
C TYR A 226 1.50 -16.76 8.97
N ALA A 227 2.70 -16.78 9.54
CA ALA A 227 3.33 -15.62 10.17
C ALA A 227 3.45 -14.41 9.23
N LEU A 228 3.86 -14.65 7.97
CA LEU A 228 3.96 -13.57 6.99
C LEU A 228 2.59 -12.99 6.61
N TYR A 229 1.53 -13.81 6.60
CA TYR A 229 0.17 -13.31 6.37
C TYR A 229 -0.33 -12.46 7.53
N VAL A 230 -0.07 -12.89 8.78
CA VAL A 230 -0.43 -12.10 9.97
C VAL A 230 0.32 -10.77 9.96
N CYS A 231 1.63 -10.78 9.73
CA CYS A 231 2.43 -9.56 9.63
C CYS A 231 1.91 -8.63 8.51
N MET A 232 1.53 -9.20 7.35
CA MET A 232 0.94 -8.46 6.24
C MET A 232 -0.39 -7.81 6.61
N VAL A 233 -1.30 -8.55 7.22
CA VAL A 233 -2.61 -8.03 7.66
C VAL A 233 -2.44 -6.94 8.71
N MET A 234 -1.54 -7.12 9.68
CA MET A 234 -1.22 -6.10 10.68
C MET A 234 -0.64 -4.83 10.03
N GLY A 235 0.24 -4.98 9.04
CA GLY A 235 0.74 -3.86 8.23
C GLY A 235 -0.37 -3.10 7.53
N MET A 236 -1.32 -3.81 6.90
CA MET A 236 -2.47 -3.18 6.23
C MET A 236 -3.39 -2.43 7.18
N PHE A 237 -3.59 -2.93 8.40
CA PHE A 237 -4.33 -2.18 9.42
C PHE A 237 -3.59 -0.91 9.85
N GLY A 238 -2.25 -0.95 9.93
CA GLY A 238 -1.43 0.25 10.09
C GLY A 238 -1.64 1.24 8.94
N LEU A 239 -1.61 0.77 7.69
CA LEU A 239 -1.85 1.61 6.51
C LEU A 239 -3.24 2.27 6.54
N MET A 240 -4.30 1.49 6.82
CA MET A 240 -5.66 2.02 6.93
C MET A 240 -5.83 2.99 8.10
N GLY A 241 -5.20 2.72 9.25
CA GLY A 241 -5.18 3.61 10.40
C GLY A 241 -4.49 4.94 10.08
N ALA A 242 -3.36 4.89 9.37
CA ALA A 242 -2.67 6.08 8.88
C ALA A 242 -3.57 6.88 7.92
N TYR A 243 -4.18 6.22 6.95
CA TYR A 243 -5.13 6.86 6.03
C TYR A 243 -6.28 7.57 6.78
N ALA A 244 -6.91 6.89 7.74
CA ALA A 244 -8.03 7.45 8.49
C ALA A 244 -7.65 8.66 9.35
N ALA A 245 -6.47 8.62 9.97
CA ALA A 245 -5.95 9.70 10.79
C ALA A 245 -5.47 10.90 9.94
N GLY A 246 -4.86 10.62 8.79
CA GLY A 246 -4.19 11.62 7.94
C GLY A 246 -5.09 12.31 6.91
N SER A 247 -6.06 11.60 6.34
CA SER A 247 -6.86 12.11 5.21
C SER A 247 -7.94 13.12 5.62
N SER A 248 -8.39 13.08 6.88
CA SER A 248 -9.51 13.89 7.37
C SER A 248 -9.17 14.62 8.67
N ARG A 249 -9.53 15.90 8.73
CA ARG A 249 -9.42 16.75 9.93
C ARG A 249 -10.77 16.98 10.62
N HIS A 250 -11.89 16.70 9.95
CA HIS A 250 -13.23 17.00 10.47
C HIS A 250 -13.98 15.76 10.91
N VAL A 251 -14.87 15.96 11.87
CA VAL A 251 -15.64 14.89 12.52
C VAL A 251 -16.45 14.08 11.51
N ARG A 252 -17.22 14.72 10.61
CA ARG A 252 -18.10 13.99 9.67
C ARG A 252 -17.33 13.09 8.71
N THR A 253 -16.29 13.62 8.07
CA THR A 253 -15.42 12.87 7.15
C THR A 253 -14.61 11.81 7.90
N SER A 254 -14.21 12.09 9.14
CA SER A 254 -13.52 11.13 10.00
C SER A 254 -14.42 9.95 10.40
N ILE A 255 -15.67 10.21 10.80
CA ILE A 255 -16.65 9.15 11.12
C ILE A 255 -16.85 8.25 9.91
N TYR A 256 -16.97 8.84 8.72
CA TYR A 256 -17.13 8.09 7.48
C TYR A 256 -15.95 7.13 7.22
N VAL A 257 -14.71 7.62 7.23
CA VAL A 257 -13.54 6.76 6.99
C VAL A 257 -13.38 5.70 8.07
N LEU A 258 -13.59 6.05 9.35
CA LEU A 258 -13.53 5.08 10.44
C LEU A 258 -14.61 4.00 10.30
N THR A 259 -15.80 4.35 9.82
CA THR A 259 -16.86 3.37 9.52
C THR A 259 -16.44 2.42 8.42
N LEU A 260 -15.79 2.92 7.35
CA LEU A 260 -15.25 2.06 6.30
C LEU A 260 -14.15 1.12 6.83
N VAL A 261 -13.20 1.63 7.62
CA VAL A 261 -12.16 0.79 8.25
C VAL A 261 -12.78 -0.31 9.11
N ALA A 262 -13.79 0.04 9.93
CA ALA A 262 -14.50 -0.93 10.75
C ALA A 262 -15.24 -1.97 9.91
N ALA A 263 -15.84 -1.58 8.78
CA ALA A 263 -16.49 -2.50 7.86
C ALA A 263 -15.49 -3.48 7.21
N VAL A 264 -14.31 -2.99 6.79
CA VAL A 264 -13.24 -3.85 6.26
C VAL A 264 -12.73 -4.81 7.35
N PHE A 265 -12.52 -4.32 8.58
CA PHE A 265 -12.12 -5.17 9.71
C PHE A 265 -13.16 -6.27 9.99
N ALA A 266 -14.45 -5.92 10.06
CA ALA A 266 -15.54 -6.87 10.23
C ALA A 266 -15.58 -7.90 9.10
N PHE A 267 -15.36 -7.46 7.85
CA PHE A 267 -15.27 -8.37 6.70
C PHE A 267 -14.10 -9.34 6.83
N VAL A 268 -12.89 -8.88 7.11
CA VAL A 268 -11.70 -9.74 7.24
C VAL A 268 -11.85 -10.72 8.40
N THR A 269 -12.32 -10.27 9.57
CA THR A 269 -12.56 -11.14 10.73
C THR A 269 -13.63 -12.20 10.44
N PHE A 270 -14.71 -11.83 9.75
CA PHE A 270 -15.72 -12.78 9.28
C PHE A 270 -15.14 -13.84 8.34
N GLN A 271 -14.25 -13.46 7.42
CA GLN A 271 -13.57 -14.41 6.53
C GLN A 271 -12.69 -15.40 7.30
N VAL A 272 -11.93 -14.91 8.28
CA VAL A 272 -11.10 -15.76 9.15
C VAL A 272 -11.97 -16.72 9.96
N LEU A 273 -13.10 -16.24 10.50
CA LEU A 273 -14.05 -17.07 11.26
C LEU A 273 -14.64 -18.19 10.40
N ILE A 274 -15.09 -17.88 9.17
CA ILE A 274 -15.60 -18.90 8.23
C ILE A 274 -14.51 -19.93 7.93
N PHE A 275 -13.29 -19.48 7.66
CA PHE A 275 -12.16 -20.36 7.39
C PHE A 275 -11.92 -21.32 8.56
N TRP A 276 -11.93 -20.81 9.79
CA TRP A 276 -11.72 -21.58 11.01
C TRP A 276 -12.84 -22.59 11.26
N ILE A 277 -14.12 -22.17 11.22
CA ILE A 277 -15.29 -23.04 11.41
C ILE A 277 -15.27 -24.20 10.39
N ARG A 278 -14.96 -23.90 9.13
CA ARG A 278 -14.96 -24.92 8.08
C ARG A 278 -13.79 -25.89 8.22
N ASN A 279 -12.64 -25.41 8.69
CA ASN A 279 -11.49 -26.29 8.96
C ASN A 279 -11.79 -27.22 10.15
N TRP A 280 -12.44 -26.71 11.19
CA TRP A 280 -12.89 -27.52 12.32
C TRP A 280 -13.89 -28.61 11.90
N ARG A 281 -14.85 -28.29 11.03
CA ARG A 281 -15.82 -29.26 10.48
C ARG A 281 -15.19 -30.37 9.64
N LYS A 282 -14.02 -30.13 9.04
CA LYS A 282 -13.26 -31.15 8.28
C LYS A 282 -12.42 -32.07 9.17
N GLY A 283 -12.15 -31.68 10.41
CA GLY A 283 -11.41 -32.47 11.38
C GLY A 283 -12.27 -33.47 12.17
N GLN A 284 -13.58 -33.54 11.93
CA GLN A 284 -14.43 -34.60 12.50
C GLN A 284 -14.25 -35.91 11.71
N PRO A 285 -14.11 -37.06 12.38
CA PRO A 285 -14.04 -38.36 11.71
C PRO A 285 -15.32 -38.57 10.90
N LYS A 286 -15.19 -38.94 9.63
CA LYS A 286 -16.34 -39.43 8.87
C LYS A 286 -16.69 -40.81 9.42
N GLU A 287 -17.90 -40.98 9.94
CA GLU A 287 -18.49 -42.30 10.17
C GLU A 287 -18.48 -43.08 8.85
N GLU A 288 -17.92 -44.29 8.91
CA GLU A 288 -17.96 -45.28 7.83
C GLU A 288 -19.41 -45.60 7.49
N ASP A 289 -19.80 -45.34 6.25
CA ASP A 289 -20.88 -46.10 5.64
C ASP A 289 -20.64 -46.26 4.12
N SER A 290 -20.13 -47.47 3.79
CA SER A 290 -20.35 -48.34 2.62
C SER A 290 -20.16 -47.81 1.16
N PRO A 291 -19.84 -48.71 0.20
CA PRO A 291 -18.85 -48.45 -0.87
C PRO A 291 -19.41 -47.63 -2.02
N LYS A 292 -18.59 -46.72 -2.56
CA LYS A 292 -18.87 -46.06 -3.84
C LYS A 292 -18.16 -46.81 -4.95
N GLU A 293 -18.94 -47.20 -5.95
CA GLU A 293 -18.52 -47.79 -7.22
C GLU A 293 -17.31 -47.07 -7.81
N GLU A 294 -16.38 -47.86 -8.32
CA GLU A 294 -15.30 -47.40 -9.20
C GLU A 294 -15.91 -46.92 -10.52
N ASP A 295 -16.18 -45.62 -10.61
CA ASP A 295 -16.34 -44.98 -11.92
C ASP A 295 -14.95 -44.88 -12.57
N LEU A 296 -14.72 -45.74 -13.56
CA LEU A 296 -13.60 -45.66 -14.49
C LEU A 296 -13.65 -44.33 -15.25
N ASP A 297 -12.91 -43.33 -14.77
CA ASP A 297 -12.63 -42.11 -15.52
C ASP A 297 -11.67 -42.40 -16.68
N LEU A 298 -12.25 -42.66 -17.85
CA LEU A 298 -11.57 -42.58 -19.14
C LEU A 298 -11.04 -41.15 -19.35
N ASN A 299 -9.72 -41.05 -19.49
CA ASN A 299 -8.98 -39.88 -19.96
C ASN A 299 -9.74 -39.05 -21.01
N VAL A 300 -10.17 -37.85 -20.63
CA VAL A 300 -10.34 -36.72 -21.56
C VAL A 300 -9.23 -35.72 -21.27
N MET A 301 -8.10 -35.96 -21.92
CA MET A 301 -6.94 -35.09 -21.96
C MET A 301 -7.17 -34.02 -23.04
N GLY A 302 -7.32 -32.75 -22.63
CA GLY A 302 -7.39 -31.60 -23.55
C GLY A 302 -8.43 -30.57 -23.15
N GLY A 303 -8.16 -29.76 -22.12
CA GLY A 303 -9.03 -28.60 -21.78
C GLY A 303 -8.85 -27.99 -20.38
N THR A 304 -8.08 -28.63 -19.50
CA THR A 304 -7.94 -28.22 -18.09
C THR A 304 -6.76 -27.29 -17.82
N GLU A 305 -5.67 -27.37 -18.59
CA GLU A 305 -4.50 -26.50 -18.42
C GLU A 305 -4.76 -25.05 -18.86
N ASP A 306 -5.56 -24.86 -19.92
CA ASP A 306 -5.86 -23.55 -20.49
C ASP A 306 -6.69 -22.68 -19.52
N LYS A 307 -7.75 -23.26 -18.93
CA LYS A 307 -8.60 -22.58 -17.93
C LYS A 307 -7.86 -22.22 -16.63
N GLY A 308 -6.94 -23.08 -16.19
CA GLY A 308 -6.17 -22.83 -14.95
C GLY A 308 -5.16 -21.69 -15.10
N THR A 309 -4.59 -21.54 -16.30
CA THR A 309 -3.66 -20.47 -16.64
C THR A 309 -4.39 -19.13 -16.78
N GLU A 310 -5.53 -19.10 -17.48
CA GLU A 310 -6.36 -17.89 -17.61
C GLU A 310 -6.87 -17.35 -16.25
N GLU A 311 -7.29 -18.23 -15.34
CA GLU A 311 -7.76 -17.82 -14.00
C GLU A 311 -6.62 -17.24 -13.14
N LYS A 312 -5.39 -17.77 -13.31
CA LYS A 312 -4.19 -17.25 -12.65
C LYS A 312 -3.83 -15.86 -13.18
N ASP A 313 -3.82 -15.69 -14.49
CA ASP A 313 -3.47 -14.42 -15.15
C ASP A 313 -4.48 -13.31 -14.79
N LEU A 314 -5.78 -13.64 -14.78
CA LEU A 314 -6.83 -12.71 -14.35
C LEU A 314 -6.63 -12.26 -12.90
N ARG A 315 -6.25 -13.17 -12.01
CA ARG A 315 -6.03 -12.86 -10.59
C ARG A 315 -4.83 -11.94 -10.38
N GLU A 316 -3.74 -12.17 -11.11
CA GLU A 316 -2.57 -11.28 -11.10
C GLU A 316 -2.94 -9.89 -11.61
N TYR A 317 -3.69 -9.81 -12.72
CA TYR A 317 -4.17 -8.54 -13.26
C TYR A 317 -5.05 -7.75 -12.27
N LEU A 318 -6.02 -8.42 -11.63
CA LEU A 318 -6.91 -7.77 -10.67
C LEU A 318 -6.18 -7.33 -9.39
N MET A 319 -5.15 -8.06 -9.00
CA MET A 319 -4.28 -7.64 -7.89
C MET A 319 -3.50 -6.38 -8.23
N LEU A 320 -2.93 -6.31 -9.44
CA LEU A 320 -2.25 -5.11 -9.93
C LEU A 320 -3.20 -3.91 -9.99
N LEU A 321 -4.43 -4.11 -10.46
CA LEU A 321 -5.47 -3.07 -10.48
C LEU A 321 -5.79 -2.58 -9.06
N GLY A 322 -6.00 -3.50 -8.11
CA GLY A 322 -6.26 -3.14 -6.72
C GLY A 322 -5.08 -2.42 -6.07
N VAL A 323 -3.85 -2.84 -6.36
CA VAL A 323 -2.62 -2.20 -5.87
C VAL A 323 -2.46 -0.79 -6.43
N LEU A 324 -2.74 -0.60 -7.73
CA LEU A 324 -2.74 0.70 -8.37
C LEU A 324 -3.80 1.62 -7.75
N ALA A 325 -5.04 1.15 -7.64
CA ALA A 325 -6.16 1.87 -7.05
C ALA A 325 -5.86 2.28 -5.60
N ALA A 326 -5.38 1.35 -4.78
CA ALA A 326 -4.96 1.61 -3.40
C ALA A 326 -3.86 2.67 -3.34
N SER A 327 -2.88 2.61 -4.25
CA SER A 327 -1.77 3.58 -4.30
C SER A 327 -2.25 5.00 -4.59
N VAL A 328 -3.02 5.18 -5.68
CA VAL A 328 -3.46 6.51 -6.11
C VAL A 328 -4.45 7.13 -5.12
N THR A 329 -5.32 6.32 -4.52
CA THR A 329 -6.31 6.79 -3.55
C THR A 329 -5.71 7.08 -2.18
N TYR A 330 -4.70 6.32 -1.74
CA TYR A 330 -3.96 6.62 -0.52
C TYR A 330 -3.22 7.97 -0.64
N GLN A 331 -2.45 8.16 -1.72
CA GLN A 331 -1.69 9.38 -1.96
C GLN A 331 -2.60 10.62 -2.06
N SER A 332 -3.63 10.55 -2.91
CA SER A 332 -4.57 11.67 -3.11
C SER A 332 -5.48 11.91 -1.89
N GLY A 333 -5.69 10.90 -1.04
CA GLY A 333 -6.41 11.08 0.23
C GLY A 333 -5.62 11.88 1.25
N LEU A 334 -4.29 11.71 1.31
CA LEU A 334 -3.41 12.47 2.20
C LEU A 334 -3.02 13.84 1.63
N LYS A 335 -2.91 13.95 0.30
CA LYS A 335 -2.66 15.19 -0.45
C LYS A 335 -3.87 15.46 -1.38
N PRO A 336 -4.95 16.06 -0.86
CA PRO A 336 -6.17 16.27 -1.63
C PRO A 336 -5.96 17.24 -2.81
N PRO A 337 -6.78 17.13 -3.86
CA PRO A 337 -6.72 18.01 -5.02
C PRO A 337 -6.94 19.47 -4.62
N GLY A 338 -6.28 20.37 -5.36
CA GLY A 338 -6.26 21.80 -5.05
C GLY A 338 -5.27 22.19 -3.95
N GLY A 339 -4.59 21.23 -3.30
CA GLY A 339 -3.57 21.50 -2.30
C GLY A 339 -4.14 21.82 -0.91
N LEU A 340 -3.24 22.25 -0.04
CA LEU A 340 -3.50 22.55 1.36
C LEU A 340 -3.09 24.00 1.64
N TRP A 341 -3.80 24.66 2.56
CA TRP A 341 -3.38 25.98 3.04
C TRP A 341 -2.05 25.90 3.79
N GLN A 342 -1.21 26.91 3.60
CA GLN A 342 0.10 27.01 4.27
C GLN A 342 0.11 27.99 5.44
N ASP A 343 -0.95 28.79 5.61
CA ASP A 343 -1.07 29.79 6.67
C ASP A 343 -2.43 29.72 7.38
N ASN A 344 -2.57 30.49 8.46
CA ASN A 344 -3.80 30.62 9.25
C ASN A 344 -4.53 31.96 8.99
N ASN A 345 -4.56 32.43 7.74
CA ASN A 345 -5.18 33.71 7.40
C ASN A 345 -6.62 33.55 6.90
N ASN A 346 -7.37 34.66 6.82
CA ASN A 346 -8.68 34.74 6.14
C ASN A 346 -9.73 33.68 6.56
N GLY A 347 -9.64 33.13 7.77
CA GLY A 347 -10.58 32.16 8.32
C GLY A 347 -10.33 30.70 7.91
N HIS A 348 -9.26 30.42 7.18
CA HIS A 348 -8.78 29.05 6.94
C HIS A 348 -7.63 28.68 7.88
N ILE A 349 -7.36 27.38 7.99
CA ILE A 349 -6.35 26.81 8.90
C ILE A 349 -5.31 26.10 8.05
N ALA A 350 -4.03 26.29 8.36
CA ALA A 350 -2.94 25.61 7.69
C ALA A 350 -3.14 24.09 7.74
N GLY A 351 -2.88 23.44 6.61
CA GLY A 351 -3.09 22.01 6.42
C GLY A 351 -4.53 21.61 6.10
N ASP A 352 -5.53 22.49 6.19
CA ASP A 352 -6.87 22.21 5.64
C ASP A 352 -6.86 22.26 4.10
N SER A 353 -7.76 21.50 3.47
CA SER A 353 -7.85 21.41 2.01
C SER A 353 -8.47 22.67 1.42
N ILE A 354 -7.77 23.28 0.46
CA ILE A 354 -8.26 24.47 -0.27
C ILE A 354 -9.59 24.17 -0.99
N LEU A 355 -9.68 22.98 -1.60
CA LEU A 355 -10.91 22.55 -2.29
C LEU A 355 -12.11 22.45 -1.34
N ARG A 356 -11.89 22.10 -0.08
CA ARG A 356 -12.97 22.01 0.92
C ARG A 356 -13.57 23.37 1.21
N ASP A 357 -12.73 24.39 1.37
CA ASP A 357 -13.18 25.71 1.77
C ASP A 357 -13.87 26.42 0.61
N ILE A 358 -13.33 26.29 -0.60
CA ILE A 358 -13.91 26.97 -1.77
C ILE A 358 -15.08 26.18 -2.37
N ALA A 359 -15.03 24.84 -2.39
CA ALA A 359 -16.03 24.01 -3.05
C ALA A 359 -16.37 22.75 -2.24
N LYS A 360 -16.94 22.95 -1.04
CA LYS A 360 -17.28 21.89 -0.07
C LYS A 360 -18.02 20.69 -0.64
N GLY A 361 -18.94 20.91 -1.58
CA GLY A 361 -19.68 19.83 -2.26
C GLY A 361 -18.75 18.91 -3.08
N ARG A 362 -17.81 19.51 -3.81
CA ARG A 362 -16.81 18.80 -4.62
C ARG A 362 -15.83 18.05 -3.76
N TYR A 363 -15.31 18.69 -2.71
CA TYR A 363 -14.44 18.03 -1.75
C TYR A 363 -15.11 16.79 -1.15
N ARG A 364 -16.39 16.87 -0.76
CA ARG A 364 -17.13 15.71 -0.24
C ARG A 364 -17.29 14.59 -1.27
N ALA A 365 -17.64 14.94 -2.51
CA ALA A 365 -17.76 13.96 -3.59
C ALA A 365 -16.42 13.26 -3.87
N PHE A 366 -15.33 14.04 -3.97
CA PHE A 366 -13.98 13.51 -4.10
C PHE A 366 -13.63 12.59 -2.93
N PHE A 367 -13.73 13.12 -1.70
CA PHE A 367 -13.25 12.45 -0.50
C PHE A 367 -13.96 11.13 -0.22
N TYR A 368 -15.30 11.10 -0.34
CA TYR A 368 -16.07 9.88 -0.13
C TYR A 368 -15.82 8.83 -1.21
N SER A 369 -15.77 9.24 -2.48
CA SER A 369 -15.49 8.33 -3.59
C SER A 369 -14.07 7.76 -3.50
N ASN A 370 -13.08 8.60 -3.18
CA ASN A 370 -11.68 8.22 -3.03
C ASN A 370 -11.47 7.27 -1.84
N SER A 371 -12.04 7.59 -0.67
CA SER A 371 -11.93 6.73 0.51
C SER A 371 -12.62 5.38 0.30
N THR A 372 -13.75 5.37 -0.41
CA THR A 372 -14.46 4.15 -0.77
C THR A 372 -13.62 3.27 -1.69
N SER A 373 -13.01 3.85 -2.72
CA SER A 373 -12.13 3.13 -3.64
C SER A 373 -10.88 2.59 -2.93
N PHE A 374 -10.25 3.38 -2.05
CA PHE A 374 -9.16 2.89 -1.21
C PHE A 374 -9.56 1.65 -0.40
N MET A 375 -10.70 1.68 0.29
CA MET A 375 -11.14 0.54 1.11
C MET A 375 -11.57 -0.66 0.26
N ALA A 376 -12.24 -0.41 -0.86
CA ALA A 376 -12.65 -1.45 -1.80
C ALA A 376 -11.44 -2.15 -2.44
N SER A 377 -10.41 -1.41 -2.83
CA SER A 377 -9.16 -1.97 -3.34
C SER A 377 -8.41 -2.80 -2.30
N ILE A 378 -8.39 -2.40 -1.01
CA ILE A 378 -7.88 -3.25 0.07
C ILE A 378 -8.68 -4.56 0.19
N VAL A 379 -10.02 -4.49 0.09
CA VAL A 379 -10.87 -5.70 0.11
C VAL A 379 -10.56 -6.62 -1.07
N VAL A 380 -10.39 -6.07 -2.28
CA VAL A 380 -9.97 -6.84 -3.47
C VAL A 380 -8.62 -7.52 -3.21
N ILE A 381 -7.63 -6.78 -2.73
CA ILE A 381 -6.31 -7.31 -2.38
C ILE A 381 -6.40 -8.48 -1.38
N VAL A 382 -7.18 -8.32 -0.32
CA VAL A 382 -7.33 -9.35 0.73
C VAL A 382 -8.07 -10.58 0.19
N LEU A 383 -9.12 -10.39 -0.60
CA LEU A 383 -9.86 -11.49 -1.24
C LEU A 383 -9.00 -12.28 -2.22
N LEU A 384 -8.10 -11.60 -2.92
CA LEU A 384 -7.18 -12.22 -3.85
C LEU A 384 -6.00 -12.91 -3.16
N LEU A 385 -5.83 -12.84 -1.82
CA LEU A 385 -4.73 -13.52 -1.14
C LEU A 385 -4.85 -15.06 -1.22
N PRO A 386 -3.75 -15.81 -1.43
CA PRO A 386 -3.77 -17.25 -1.72
C PRO A 386 -4.00 -18.14 -0.49
N VAL A 387 -4.53 -17.54 0.57
CA VAL A 387 -4.92 -18.19 1.81
C VAL A 387 -6.18 -19.03 1.56
N ASN A 388 -7.10 -18.55 0.71
CA ASN A 388 -8.34 -19.28 0.47
C ASN A 388 -8.21 -20.25 -0.71
N LYS A 389 -8.07 -21.54 -0.39
CA LYS A 389 -8.08 -22.65 -1.39
C LYS A 389 -9.46 -22.87 -2.04
N HIS A 390 -10.45 -22.03 -1.76
CA HIS A 390 -11.83 -22.30 -2.13
C HIS A 390 -12.42 -21.12 -2.88
N LYS A 391 -13.14 -21.46 -3.96
CA LYS A 391 -13.93 -20.54 -4.77
C LYS A 391 -14.84 -19.74 -3.83
N PHE A 392 -14.45 -18.52 -3.51
CA PHE A 392 -15.33 -17.58 -2.85
C PHE A 392 -16.58 -17.38 -3.72
N PRO A 393 -17.72 -16.94 -3.15
CA PRO A 393 -18.74 -16.35 -3.99
C PRO A 393 -18.07 -15.25 -4.81
N LEU A 394 -18.20 -15.28 -6.14
CA LEU A 394 -17.61 -14.25 -7.02
C LEU A 394 -18.20 -12.86 -6.73
N TRP A 395 -19.37 -12.82 -6.08
CA TRP A 395 -20.15 -11.62 -5.87
C TRP A 395 -19.45 -10.54 -5.01
N PRO A 396 -18.90 -10.79 -3.79
CA PRO A 396 -18.19 -9.77 -3.03
C PRO A 396 -16.99 -9.17 -3.77
N MET A 397 -16.30 -9.99 -4.56
CA MET A 397 -15.16 -9.56 -5.37
C MET A 397 -15.62 -8.63 -6.50
N HIS A 398 -16.63 -9.02 -7.27
CA HIS A 398 -17.20 -8.15 -8.30
C HIS A 398 -17.77 -6.86 -7.73
N THR A 399 -18.46 -6.91 -6.58
CA THR A 399 -18.97 -5.70 -5.93
C THR A 399 -17.84 -4.79 -5.47
N ALA A 400 -16.74 -5.32 -4.93
CA ALA A 400 -15.62 -4.52 -4.49
C ALA A 400 -14.90 -3.86 -5.69
N ILE A 401 -14.71 -4.59 -6.79
CA ILE A 401 -14.12 -4.04 -8.03
C ILE A 401 -15.02 -2.94 -8.61
N LEU A 402 -16.34 -3.17 -8.69
CA LEU A 402 -17.27 -2.15 -9.19
C LEU A 402 -17.27 -0.90 -8.31
N LEU A 403 -17.27 -1.10 -6.98
CA LEU A 403 -17.23 0.00 -6.01
C LEU A 403 -15.91 0.79 -6.11
N ASP A 404 -14.79 0.08 -6.32
CA ASP A 404 -13.48 0.68 -6.55
C ASP A 404 -13.47 1.53 -7.82
N MET A 405 -13.90 0.97 -8.96
CA MET A 405 -13.91 1.68 -10.24
C MET A 405 -14.85 2.90 -10.23
N LEU A 406 -16.05 2.77 -9.64
CA LEU A 406 -16.98 3.89 -9.48
C LEU A 406 -16.41 4.95 -8.53
N GLY A 407 -15.75 4.52 -7.45
CA GLY A 407 -15.08 5.41 -6.51
C GLY A 407 -13.94 6.19 -7.16
N LEU A 408 -13.10 5.54 -7.96
CA LEU A 408 -12.02 6.18 -8.74
C LEU A 408 -12.59 7.19 -9.74
N LEU A 409 -13.61 6.81 -10.51
CA LEU A 409 -14.23 7.71 -11.48
C LEU A 409 -14.84 8.94 -10.80
N GLY A 410 -15.57 8.74 -9.70
CA GLY A 410 -16.16 9.82 -8.91
C GLY A 410 -15.11 10.74 -8.29
N ALA A 411 -14.03 10.16 -7.75
CA ALA A 411 -12.91 10.91 -7.20
C ALA A 411 -12.23 11.74 -8.30
N TYR A 412 -11.88 11.12 -9.43
CA TYR A 412 -11.25 11.78 -10.56
C TYR A 412 -12.11 12.92 -11.11
N ALA A 413 -13.40 12.68 -11.36
CA ALA A 413 -14.32 13.69 -11.88
C ALA A 413 -14.51 14.87 -10.92
N ALA A 414 -14.55 14.62 -9.60
CA ALA A 414 -14.75 15.67 -8.59
C ALA A 414 -13.45 16.41 -8.22
N GLY A 415 -12.30 15.75 -8.34
CA GLY A 415 -11.00 16.28 -7.94
C GLY A 415 -10.23 16.97 -9.07
N SER A 416 -10.41 16.55 -10.32
CA SER A 416 -9.64 17.08 -11.46
C SER A 416 -10.10 18.45 -11.95
N THR A 417 -11.38 18.79 -11.74
CA THR A 417 -11.95 20.05 -12.22
C THR A 417 -12.97 20.61 -11.25
N ARG A 418 -13.09 21.94 -11.25
CA ARG A 418 -14.03 22.68 -10.40
C ARG A 418 -15.40 22.81 -11.08
N GLU A 419 -15.42 22.81 -12.40
CA GLU A 419 -16.62 23.05 -13.21
C GLU A 419 -17.51 21.81 -13.33
N TRP A 420 -18.81 21.98 -13.09
CA TRP A 420 -19.77 20.86 -13.12
C TRP A 420 -19.86 20.23 -14.50
N GLU A 421 -19.82 21.06 -15.54
CA GLU A 421 -19.91 20.63 -16.93
C GLU A 421 -18.74 19.72 -17.30
N MET A 422 -17.51 20.09 -16.90
CA MET A 422 -16.33 19.29 -17.16
C MET A 422 -16.37 17.94 -16.43
N SER A 423 -16.81 17.90 -15.16
CA SER A 423 -17.01 16.64 -14.45
C SER A 423 -18.09 15.77 -15.08
N ARG A 424 -19.20 16.37 -15.53
CA ARG A 424 -20.27 15.65 -16.25
C ARG A 424 -19.73 15.07 -17.55
N ASN A 425 -18.92 15.82 -18.28
CA ASN A 425 -18.30 15.36 -19.53
C ASN A 425 -17.35 14.18 -19.27
N VAL A 426 -16.53 14.25 -18.21
CA VAL A 426 -15.67 13.13 -17.78
C VAL A 426 -16.47 11.87 -17.46
N ILE A 427 -17.58 11.99 -16.73
CA ILE A 427 -18.45 10.84 -16.46
C ILE A 427 -19.12 10.36 -17.75
N ALA A 428 -19.55 11.28 -18.62
CA ALA A 428 -20.18 10.95 -19.90
C ALA A 428 -19.23 10.24 -20.87
N LEU A 429 -17.90 10.40 -20.76
CA LEU A 429 -16.90 9.68 -21.56
C LEU A 429 -16.95 8.16 -21.39
N VAL A 430 -17.55 7.66 -20.30
CA VAL A 430 -17.78 6.22 -20.14
C VAL A 430 -18.70 5.68 -21.24
N VAL A 431 -19.70 6.46 -21.68
CA VAL A 431 -20.68 6.05 -22.70
C VAL A 431 -20.03 5.77 -24.06
N PRO A 432 -19.25 6.68 -24.70
CA PRO A 432 -18.61 6.39 -25.97
C PRO A 432 -17.55 5.28 -25.86
N VAL A 433 -16.86 5.14 -24.72
CA VAL A 433 -15.92 4.03 -24.49
C VAL A 433 -16.64 2.69 -24.49
N LEU A 434 -17.76 2.57 -23.75
CA LEU A 434 -18.59 1.37 -23.74
C LEU A 434 -19.21 1.09 -25.10
N ALA A 435 -19.67 2.12 -25.81
CA ALA A 435 -20.20 1.98 -27.16
C ALA A 435 -19.14 1.48 -28.15
N TYR A 436 -17.90 1.98 -28.06
CA TYR A 436 -16.77 1.50 -28.87
C TYR A 436 -16.44 0.04 -28.57
N ILE A 437 -16.37 -0.35 -27.30
CA ILE A 437 -16.13 -1.75 -26.90
C ILE A 437 -17.25 -2.66 -27.42
N ALA A 438 -18.51 -2.25 -27.30
CA ALA A 438 -19.65 -3.01 -27.81
C ALA A 438 -19.63 -3.14 -29.34
N ALA A 439 -19.30 -2.06 -30.05
CA ALA A 439 -19.16 -2.08 -31.51
C ALA A 439 -18.01 -3.00 -31.95
N TYR A 440 -16.85 -2.93 -31.28
CA TYR A 440 -15.71 -3.81 -31.54
C TYR A 440 -16.07 -5.28 -31.29
N ALA A 441 -16.73 -5.58 -30.18
CA ALA A 441 -17.21 -6.93 -29.86
C ALA A 441 -18.20 -7.44 -30.92
N ALA A 442 -19.15 -6.60 -31.34
CA ALA A 442 -20.11 -6.94 -32.40
C ALA A 442 -19.39 -7.25 -33.73
N VAL A 443 -18.49 -6.37 -34.18
CA VAL A 443 -17.69 -6.57 -35.40
C VAL A 443 -16.88 -7.87 -35.31
N SER A 444 -16.23 -8.14 -34.17
CA SER A 444 -15.46 -9.38 -33.97
C SER A 444 -16.33 -10.65 -34.02
N PHE A 445 -17.56 -10.57 -33.51
CA PHE A 445 -18.51 -11.68 -33.52
C PHE A 445 -19.05 -11.94 -34.93
N PHE A 446 -19.34 -10.88 -35.69
CA PHE A 446 -19.80 -11.01 -37.08
C PHE A 446 -18.67 -11.47 -38.02
N SER A 447 -17.43 -11.01 -37.83
CA SER A 447 -16.27 -11.52 -38.58
C SER A 447 -15.97 -12.99 -38.31
N LYS A 448 -16.21 -13.50 -37.09
CA LYS A 448 -16.07 -14.93 -36.76
C LYS A 448 -17.17 -15.82 -37.34
N LYS A 449 -18.33 -15.27 -37.70
CA LYS A 449 -19.46 -16.02 -38.29
C LYS A 449 -19.43 -16.08 -39.83
N GLY A 450 -18.57 -15.27 -40.46
CA GLY A 450 -18.44 -15.17 -41.92
C GLY A 450 -17.21 -15.88 -42.51
N SER A 451 -16.43 -16.57 -41.67
CA SER A 451 -15.38 -17.53 -42.05
C SER A 451 -15.79 -18.92 -41.62
#